data_AF-A0AB32TTD3-F1
#
_entry.id   AF-A0AB32TTD3-F1
#
_cell.length_a   1.000
_cell.length_b   1.000
_cell.length_c   1.000
_cell.angle_alpha   90.00
_cell.angle_beta   90.00
_cell.angle_gamma   90.00
#
_symmetry.space_group_name_H-M   'P 1'
#
loop_
_entity.id
_entity.type
_entity.pdbx_description
1 polymer ?
#
loop_
_entity_poly.entity_id
_entity_poly.type
_entity_poly.pdbx_seq_one_letter_code
_entity_poly.pdbx_strand_id
1 'polypeptide(L)'
;MGMTYSELSVIGRLRKISKCGPYSMFCKLISSWKDTFSPSQVATKVKHFFRMYSINRHKMTTVTPSYHADSYGPDDNRFDLRPFLYNTRWSWQFRCIDNEVAKME
;
A
#
# COMPACT_ATOMS: atom_id res chain seq x y z
N MET A 1 2.52 1.80 13.87
CA MET A 1 1.98 1.62 12.50
C MET A 1 1.67 2.94 11.81
N GLY A 2 1.06 3.93 12.48
CA GLY A 2 0.74 5.23 11.88
C GLY A 2 -0.54 5.24 11.03
N MET A 3 -1.33 4.16 11.11
CA MET A 3 -2.63 3.96 10.46
C MET A 3 -3.47 3.04 11.34
N THR A 4 -4.79 3.10 11.21
CA THR A 4 -5.72 2.21 11.94
C THR A 4 -5.80 0.84 11.26
N TYR A 5 -6.28 -0.18 12.00
CA TYR A 5 -6.51 -1.51 11.41
C TYR A 5 -7.58 -1.50 10.32
N SER A 6 -8.59 -0.63 10.42
CA SER A 6 -9.61 -0.46 9.38
C SER A 6 -8.99 0.08 8.08
N GLU A 7 -8.13 1.10 8.18
CA GLU A 7 -7.38 1.64 7.04
C GLU A 7 -6.45 0.57 6.44
N LEU A 8 -5.71 -0.16 7.27
CA LEU A 8 -4.80 -1.22 6.84
C LEU A 8 -5.53 -2.34 6.09
N SER A 9 -6.72 -2.73 6.55
CA SER A 9 -7.52 -3.77 5.87
C SER A 9 -7.96 -3.32 4.48
N VAL A 10 -8.41 -2.07 4.32
CA VAL A 10 -8.76 -1.50 3.01
C VAL A 10 -7.54 -1.48 2.09
N ILE A 11 -6.41 -0.95 2.58
CA ILE A 11 -5.16 -0.88 1.82
C ILE A 11 -4.67 -2.27 1.41
N GLY A 12 -4.74 -3.26 2.30
CA GLY A 12 -4.35 -4.64 2.04
C GLY A 12 -5.15 -5.29 0.91
N ARG A 13 -6.48 -5.13 0.95
CA ARG A 13 -7.38 -5.58 -0.12
C ARG A 13 -7.08 -4.87 -1.45
N LEU A 14 -6.85 -3.55 -1.42
CA LEU A 14 -6.50 -2.80 -2.63
C LEU A 14 -5.19 -3.30 -3.25
N ARG A 15 -4.17 -3.56 -2.43
CA ARG A 15 -2.85 -4.06 -2.89
C ARG A 15 -2.94 -5.44 -3.54
N LYS A 16 -3.64 -6.38 -2.89
CA LYS A 16 -3.61 -7.81 -3.27
C LYS A 16 -4.74 -8.19 -4.22
N ILE A 17 -5.98 -7.81 -3.89
CA ILE A 17 -7.18 -8.18 -4.65
C ILE A 17 -7.36 -7.25 -5.85
N SER A 18 -7.36 -5.93 -5.62
CA SER A 18 -7.48 -4.94 -6.71
C SER A 18 -6.18 -4.70 -7.49
N LYS A 19 -5.08 -5.37 -7.10
CA LYS A 19 -3.75 -5.28 -7.75
C LYS A 19 -3.23 -3.84 -7.89
N CYS A 20 -3.54 -2.99 -6.92
CA CYS A 20 -3.16 -1.57 -6.97
C CYS A 20 -1.71 -1.37 -6.48
N GLY A 21 -0.88 -0.76 -7.34
CA GLY A 21 0.37 -0.13 -6.93
C GLY A 21 0.14 1.22 -6.22
N PRO A 22 1.21 1.96 -5.87
CA PRO A 22 1.09 3.20 -5.09
C PRO A 22 0.17 4.24 -5.75
N TYR A 23 0.39 4.52 -7.05
CA TYR A 23 -0.40 5.52 -7.77
C TYR A 23 -1.86 5.09 -7.95
N SER A 24 -2.10 3.86 -8.43
CA SER A 24 -3.47 3.35 -8.60
C SER A 24 -4.25 3.28 -7.27
N MET A 25 -3.55 2.97 -6.17
CA MET A 25 -4.15 2.96 -4.84
C MET A 25 -4.54 4.37 -4.39
N PHE A 26 -3.67 5.35 -4.62
CA PHE A 26 -3.96 6.76 -4.36
C PHE A 26 -5.20 7.23 -5.11
N CYS A 27 -5.29 7.00 -6.42
CA CYS A 27 -6.47 7.39 -7.22
C CYS A 27 -7.77 6.76 -6.70
N LYS A 28 -7.74 5.46 -6.32
CA LYS A 28 -8.92 4.80 -5.75
C LYS A 28 -9.30 5.38 -4.39
N LEU A 29 -8.31 5.59 -3.51
CA LEU A 29 -8.57 6.07 -2.15
C LEU A 29 -9.05 7.51 -2.11
N ILE A 30 -8.62 8.39 -3.02
CA ILE A 30 -9.19 9.74 -3.12
C ILE A 30 -10.71 9.67 -3.33
N SER A 31 -11.16 8.81 -4.24
CA SER A 31 -12.60 8.68 -4.50
C SER A 31 -13.33 8.03 -3.31
N SER A 32 -12.73 7.05 -2.64
CA SER A 32 -13.38 6.33 -1.54
C SER A 32 -13.36 7.09 -0.20
N TRP A 33 -12.37 7.95 0.02
CA TRP A 33 -12.18 8.69 1.27
C TRP A 33 -12.39 10.20 1.12
N LYS A 34 -13.06 10.61 0.03
CA LYS A 34 -13.31 12.02 -0.31
C LYS A 34 -13.87 12.84 0.85
N ASP A 35 -14.76 12.24 1.65
CA ASP A 35 -15.45 12.94 2.74
C ASP A 35 -14.66 12.94 4.06
N THR A 36 -13.56 12.19 4.15
CA THR A 36 -12.82 11.98 5.40
C THR A 36 -11.41 12.57 5.35
N PHE A 37 -10.75 12.56 4.18
CA PHE A 37 -9.36 12.97 4.05
C PHE A 37 -9.15 13.86 2.82
N SER A 38 -8.27 14.84 2.95
CA SER A 38 -7.80 15.64 1.80
C SER A 38 -6.88 14.82 0.89
N PRO A 39 -6.72 15.20 -0.39
CA PRO A 39 -5.81 14.52 -1.31
C PRO A 39 -4.38 14.37 -0.75
N SER A 40 -3.84 15.42 -0.13
CA SER A 40 -2.52 15.41 0.50
C SER A 40 -2.42 14.43 1.69
N GLN A 41 -3.47 14.32 2.50
CA GLN A 41 -3.53 13.32 3.58
C GLN A 41 -3.57 11.89 3.04
N VAL A 42 -4.35 11.63 1.99
CA VAL A 42 -4.40 10.33 1.32
C VAL A 42 -3.02 9.98 0.74
N ALA A 43 -2.37 10.93 0.06
CA ALA A 43 -1.02 10.75 -0.48
C ALA A 43 -0.02 10.38 0.61
N THR A 44 -0.05 11.09 1.74
CA THR A 44 0.83 10.81 2.90
C THR A 44 0.62 9.41 3.44
N LYS A 45 -0.63 8.97 3.62
CA LYS A 45 -0.97 7.62 4.09
C LYS A 45 -0.49 6.54 3.12
N VAL A 46 -0.76 6.70 1.82
CA VAL A 46 -0.33 5.74 0.78
C VAL A 46 1.20 5.63 0.72
N LYS A 47 1.91 6.75 0.73
CA LYS A 47 3.38 6.78 0.72
C LYS A 47 3.96 6.12 1.96
N HIS A 48 3.40 6.42 3.14
CA HIS A 48 3.80 5.80 4.39
C HIS A 48 3.61 4.29 4.36
N PHE A 49 2.46 3.80 3.90
CA PHE A 49 2.20 2.37 3.73
C PHE A 49 3.25 1.69 2.85
N PHE A 50 3.47 2.19 1.62
CA PHE A 50 4.38 1.53 0.68
C PHE A 50 5.84 1.59 1.12
N ARG A 51 6.26 2.67 1.78
CA ARG A 51 7.59 2.77 2.38
C ARG A 51 7.77 1.73 3.49
N MET A 52 6.82 1.63 4.42
CA MET A 52 6.90 0.64 5.50
C MET A 52 6.80 -0.80 4.99
N TYR A 53 5.93 -1.06 4.01
CA TYR A 53 5.79 -2.35 3.34
C TYR A 53 7.11 -2.78 2.68
N SER A 54 7.70 -1.91 1.86
CA SER A 54 8.92 -2.21 1.12
C SER A 54 10.14 -2.43 2.02
N ILE A 55 10.30 -1.61 3.08
CA ILE A 55 11.38 -1.79 4.07
C ILE A 55 11.26 -3.14 4.77
N ASN A 56 10.05 -3.54 5.15
CA ASN A 56 9.82 -4.72 5.98
C ASN A 56 9.53 -6.00 5.17
N ARG A 57 9.50 -5.97 3.83
CA ARG A 57 9.08 -7.14 3.05
C ARG A 57 9.99 -8.36 3.25
N HIS A 58 11.28 -8.15 3.50
CA HIS A 58 12.21 -9.23 3.85
C HIS A 58 11.76 -10.07 5.05
N LYS A 59 10.98 -9.51 5.99
CA LYS A 59 10.44 -10.28 7.13
C LYS A 59 9.43 -11.36 6.68
N MET A 60 8.83 -11.18 5.50
CA MET A 60 7.87 -12.14 4.94
C MET A 60 8.54 -13.36 4.31
N THR A 61 9.84 -13.31 4.01
CA THR A 61 10.55 -14.45 3.42
C THR A 61 10.91 -15.51 4.46
N THR A 62 10.93 -15.14 5.74
CA THR A 62 11.25 -16.03 6.87
C THR A 62 10.10 -16.12 7.89
N VAL A 63 8.89 -15.68 7.51
CA VAL A 63 7.72 -15.76 8.40
C VAL A 63 7.29 -17.21 8.56
N THR A 64 6.80 -17.57 9.74
CA THR A 64 6.23 -18.90 10.00
C THR A 64 5.05 -19.17 9.05
N PRO A 65 4.98 -20.35 8.42
CA PRO A 65 3.81 -20.76 7.65
C PRO A 65 2.54 -20.65 8.48
N SER A 66 1.46 -20.15 7.87
CA SER A 66 0.20 -19.86 8.56
C SER A 66 -0.98 -20.41 7.76
N TYR A 67 -2.09 -20.65 8.47
CA TYR A 67 -3.34 -21.08 7.85
C TYR A 67 -3.87 -20.00 6.90
N HIS A 68 -4.26 -20.41 5.69
CA HIS A 68 -4.81 -19.51 4.68
C HIS A 68 -6.30 -19.25 4.96
N ALA A 69 -6.61 -18.10 5.56
CA ALA A 69 -7.97 -17.68 5.87
C ALA A 69 -8.49 -16.51 5.01
N ASP A 70 -7.58 -15.70 4.45
CA ASP A 70 -7.94 -14.45 3.79
C ASP A 70 -7.29 -14.29 2.41
N SER A 71 -8.07 -13.77 1.47
CA SER A 71 -7.71 -13.59 0.06
C SER A 71 -6.72 -12.44 -0.19
N TYR A 72 -6.42 -11.60 0.82
CA TYR A 72 -5.38 -10.58 0.73
C TYR A 72 -4.12 -10.87 1.56
N GLY A 73 -3.96 -12.12 2.02
CA GLY A 73 -2.79 -12.55 2.78
C GLY A 73 -1.45 -12.18 2.12
N PRO A 74 -0.42 -11.76 2.89
CA PRO A 74 0.87 -11.36 2.36
C PRO A 74 1.91 -12.50 2.24
N ASP A 75 1.55 -13.76 2.50
CA ASP A 75 2.48 -14.91 2.53
C ASP A 75 3.29 -15.03 1.23
N ASP A 76 4.61 -15.02 1.36
CA ASP A 76 5.54 -15.01 0.23
C ASP A 76 5.92 -16.43 -0.24
N ASN A 77 5.56 -17.48 0.52
CA ASN A 77 5.93 -18.85 0.19
C ASN A 77 5.10 -19.41 -0.97
N ARG A 78 3.80 -19.08 -1.03
CA ARG A 78 2.90 -19.64 -2.05
C ARG A 78 1.92 -18.65 -2.65
N PHE A 79 1.51 -17.62 -1.91
CA PHE A 79 0.32 -16.84 -2.26
C PHE A 79 0.62 -15.45 -2.86
N ASP A 80 1.60 -14.72 -2.33
CA ASP A 80 1.95 -13.36 -2.72
C ASP A 80 3.44 -13.25 -3.08
N LEU A 81 3.85 -13.93 -4.15
CA LEU A 81 5.23 -13.89 -4.65
C LEU A 81 5.63 -12.45 -5.05
N ARG A 82 6.59 -11.88 -4.34
CA ARG A 82 7.01 -10.48 -4.49
C ARG A 82 8.52 -10.34 -4.32
N PRO A 83 9.15 -9.31 -4.91
CA PRO A 83 10.49 -8.91 -4.49
C PRO A 83 10.53 -8.64 -2.98
N PHE A 84 11.66 -8.90 -2.34
CA PHE A 84 11.91 -8.49 -0.95
C PHE A 84 12.96 -7.38 -0.83
N LEU A 85 13.75 -7.15 -1.90
CA LEU A 85 14.68 -6.04 -2.04
C LEU A 85 14.08 -4.95 -2.94
N TYR A 86 13.39 -3.99 -2.34
CA TYR A 86 12.76 -2.89 -3.05
C TYR A 86 13.57 -1.60 -2.96
N ASN A 87 13.44 -0.73 -3.96
CA ASN A 87 13.73 0.69 -3.78
C ASN A 87 12.62 1.32 -2.91
N THR A 88 12.92 1.52 -1.63
CA THR A 88 11.96 2.01 -0.62
C THR A 88 11.57 3.48 -0.79
N ARG A 89 12.23 4.22 -1.68
CA ARG A 89 11.89 5.61 -2.00
C ARG A 89 10.73 5.73 -2.98
N TRP A 90 10.45 4.68 -3.78
CA TRP A 90 9.39 4.68 -4.80
C TRP A 90 9.37 5.97 -5.64
N SER A 91 10.56 6.42 -6.07
CA SER A 91 10.80 7.79 -6.54
C SER A 91 9.91 8.21 -7.72
N TRP A 92 9.66 7.29 -8.65
CA TRP A 92 8.76 7.54 -9.78
C TRP A 92 7.32 7.62 -9.33
N GLN A 93 6.86 6.59 -8.62
CA GLN A 93 5.45 6.44 -8.22
C GLN A 93 5.02 7.56 -7.28
N PHE A 94 5.90 7.96 -6.35
CA PHE A 94 5.61 9.03 -5.41
C PHE A 94 5.59 10.40 -6.09
N ARG A 95 6.46 10.62 -7.09
CA ARG A 95 6.40 11.83 -7.93
C ARG A 95 5.10 11.91 -8.72
N CYS A 96 4.62 10.80 -9.27
CA CYS A 96 3.30 10.77 -9.94
C CYS A 96 2.16 11.15 -8.97
N ILE A 97 2.22 10.67 -7.72
CA ILE A 97 1.24 11.06 -6.69
C ILE A 97 1.36 12.57 -6.40
N ASP A 98 2.56 13.09 -6.20
CA ASP A 98 2.78 14.52 -5.90
C ASP A 98 2.27 15.44 -7.01
N ASN A 99 2.56 15.09 -8.26
CA ASN A 99 2.06 15.84 -9.42
C ASN A 99 0.53 15.83 -9.49
N GLU A 100 -0.11 14.77 -9.02
CA GLU A 100 -1.57 14.64 -9.06
C GLU A 100 -2.23 15.37 -7.88
N VAL A 101 -1.62 15.33 -6.69
CA VAL A 101 -2.03 16.15 -5.54
C VAL A 101 -1.96 17.64 -5.92
N ALA A 102 -0.87 18.08 -6.54
CA ALA A 102 -0.66 19.47 -6.94
C ALA A 102 -1.66 19.98 -8.00
N LYS A 103 -2.41 19.11 -8.68
CA LYS A 103 -3.50 19.50 -9.59
C LYS A 103 -4.86 19.58 -8.90
N MET A 104 -5.00 18.90 -7.76
CA MET A 104 -6.26 18.81 -7.01
C MET A 104 -6.35 19.86 -5.90
N GLU A 105 -5.21 20.43 -5.51
CA GLU A 105 -5.08 21.58 -4.61
C GLU A 105 -5.04 22.88 -5.41
#